data_AF-A0A6L3ZWV6-F1
#
_entry.id   AF-A0A6L3ZWV6-F1
#
_cell.length_a   1.000
_cell.length_b   1.000
_cell.length_c   1.000
_cell.angle_alpha   90.00
_cell.angle_beta   90.00
_cell.angle_gamma   90.00
#
_symmetry.space_group_name_H-M   'P 1'
#
loop_
_entity.id
_entity.type
_entity.pdbx_description
1 polymer ?
#
loop_
_entity_poly.entity_id
_entity_poly.type
_entity_poly.pdbx_seq_one_letter_code
_entity_poly.pdbx_strand_id
1 'polypeptide(L)'
;MDEQEKSSPIWCLVANVRAEIPYGPGGKETRRGTKQFYAGAKVFCFPVIWGDGYENIMVIGRHRSTHRYIKMIVHWKKLTNWRAELVYSPYIISQIIHPVSKKPLLDGSEEAKAEIEAYATSMRLREEALKASHDSSNSDSGS
;
A
#
# COMPACT_ATOMS: atom_id res chain seq x y z
N MET A 1 3.02 5.66 -33.44
CA MET A 1 1.98 6.17 -32.51
C MET A 1 1.38 4.93 -31.91
N ASP A 2 1.78 4.58 -30.70
CA ASP A 2 1.38 3.31 -30.08
C ASP A 2 -0.11 3.37 -29.73
N GLU A 3 -0.85 2.41 -30.29
CA GLU A 3 -2.22 2.11 -29.88
C GLU A 3 -2.22 1.82 -28.38
N GLN A 4 -2.79 2.74 -27.61
CA GLN A 4 -3.16 2.47 -26.23
C GLN A 4 -4.24 1.40 -26.26
N GLU A 5 -3.83 0.14 -26.12
CA GLU A 5 -4.71 -0.94 -25.69
C GLU A 5 -5.49 -0.41 -24.48
N LYS A 6 -6.81 -0.26 -24.64
CA LYS A 6 -7.71 0.16 -23.57
C LYS A 6 -7.67 -0.92 -22.50
N SER A 7 -6.79 -0.76 -21.52
CA SER A 7 -6.83 -1.55 -20.32
C SER A 7 -8.11 -1.21 -19.56
N SER A 8 -9.02 -2.18 -19.42
CA SER A 8 -10.19 -2.03 -18.56
C SER A 8 -9.76 -1.61 -17.15
N PRO A 9 -10.51 -0.71 -16.49
CA PRO A 9 -10.18 -0.31 -15.14
C PRO A 9 -10.26 -1.50 -14.19
N ILE A 10 -9.40 -1.50 -13.17
CA ILE A 10 -9.32 -2.59 -12.20
C ILE A 10 -9.47 -2.05 -10.78
N TRP A 11 -10.11 -2.83 -9.90
CA TRP A 11 -10.04 -2.56 -8.48
C TRP A 11 -8.65 -2.90 -7.94
N CYS A 12 -8.08 -1.96 -7.19
CA CYS A 12 -6.74 -2.10 -6.62
C CYS A 12 -6.75 -1.70 -5.15
N LEU A 13 -6.00 -2.44 -4.33
CA LEU A 13 -5.73 -2.01 -2.97
C LEU A 13 -4.79 -0.82 -3.00
N VAL A 14 -5.20 0.29 -2.40
CA VAL A 14 -4.44 1.52 -2.33
C VAL A 14 -4.18 1.86 -0.87
N ALA A 15 -2.99 2.42 -0.61
CA ALA A 15 -2.63 2.97 0.68
C ALA A 15 -1.91 4.31 0.52
N ASN A 16 -1.63 4.95 1.64
CA ASN A 16 -0.77 6.12 1.75
C ASN A 16 0.46 5.78 2.57
N VAL A 17 1.60 6.36 2.22
CA VAL A 17 2.81 6.31 3.04
C VAL A 17 2.56 7.08 4.33
N ARG A 18 2.85 6.47 5.49
CA ARG A 18 2.68 7.14 6.78
C ARG A 18 3.50 8.42 6.85
N ALA A 19 2.90 9.44 7.46
CA ALA A 19 3.56 10.73 7.63
C ALA A 19 4.78 10.62 8.54
N GLU A 20 4.65 9.83 9.60
CA GLU A 20 5.66 9.65 10.63
C GLU A 20 5.95 8.15 10.78
N ILE A 21 7.23 7.81 10.62
CA ILE A 21 7.72 6.43 10.76
C ILE A 21 8.77 6.46 11.87
N PRO A 22 8.60 5.68 12.96
CA PRO A 22 9.62 5.55 13.98
C PRO A 22 10.84 4.77 13.44
N TYR A 23 12.01 5.25 13.79
CA TYR A 23 13.34 4.75 13.45
C TYR A 23 14.21 4.71 14.72
N GLY A 24 15.25 3.86 14.70
CA GLY A 24 16.20 3.70 15.80
C GLY A 24 15.69 2.86 16.98
N PRO A 25 16.58 2.46 17.91
CA PRO A 25 16.21 1.71 19.11
C PRO A 25 15.16 2.48 19.94
N GLY A 26 14.03 1.84 20.23
CA GLY A 26 12.92 2.45 20.97
C GLY A 26 12.10 3.49 20.20
N GLY A 27 12.28 3.63 18.89
CA GLY A 27 11.46 4.53 18.05
C GLY A 27 11.69 6.02 18.29
N LYS A 28 12.81 6.40 18.91
CA LYS A 28 13.12 7.80 19.30
C LYS A 28 13.36 8.74 18.11
N GLU A 29 13.68 8.22 16.94
CA GLU A 29 13.80 9.04 15.72
C GLU A 29 12.54 8.91 14.88
N THR A 30 11.78 9.99 14.70
CA THR A 30 10.67 9.98 13.76
C THR A 30 11.12 10.57 12.43
N ARG A 31 10.99 9.82 11.33
CA ARG A 31 11.28 10.33 9.98
C ARG A 31 9.99 10.56 9.21
N ARG A 32 9.99 11.64 8.43
CA ARG A 32 8.87 11.97 7.54
C ARG A 32 8.93 11.20 6.23
N GLY A 33 7.92 10.36 5.99
CA GLY A 33 7.84 9.51 4.80
C GLY A 33 8.99 8.49 4.70
N THR A 34 9.28 8.02 3.49
CA THR A 34 10.40 7.10 3.23
C THR A 34 11.49 7.79 2.39
N LYS A 35 12.64 7.12 2.22
CA LYS A 35 13.68 7.59 1.30
C LYS A 35 13.15 7.75 -0.13
N GLN A 36 12.16 6.95 -0.51
CA GLN A 36 11.64 6.86 -1.87
C GLN A 36 10.35 7.65 -2.08
N PHE A 37 9.52 7.81 -1.06
CA PHE A 37 8.17 8.39 -1.18
C PHE A 37 7.94 9.50 -0.16
N TYR A 38 7.18 10.52 -0.56
CA TYR A 38 6.73 11.57 0.37
C TYR A 38 5.81 10.99 1.46
N ALA A 39 5.81 11.63 2.63
CA ALA A 39 4.75 11.47 3.61
C ALA A 39 3.37 11.69 2.96
N GLY A 40 2.43 10.77 3.19
CA GLY A 40 1.10 10.81 2.59
C GLY A 40 1.05 10.39 1.11
N ALA A 41 2.17 10.05 0.47
CA ALA A 41 2.17 9.64 -0.93
C ALA A 41 1.26 8.43 -1.15
N LYS A 42 0.37 8.53 -2.13
CA LYS A 42 -0.49 7.42 -2.57
C LYS A 42 0.36 6.34 -3.25
N VAL A 43 0.12 5.10 -2.87
CA VAL A 43 0.74 3.92 -3.45
C VAL A 43 -0.31 2.89 -3.86
N PHE A 44 -0.07 2.24 -4.99
CA PHE A 44 -0.89 1.15 -5.51
C PHE A 44 -0.24 -0.18 -5.13
N CYS A 45 -0.97 -1.03 -4.43
CA CYS A 45 -0.44 -2.24 -3.84
C CYS A 45 -0.68 -3.43 -4.78
N PHE A 46 0.35 -4.26 -4.94
CA PHE A 46 0.22 -5.51 -5.68
C PHE A 46 -0.55 -6.51 -4.82
N PRO A 47 -1.19 -7.51 -5.43
CA PRO A 47 -1.64 -8.70 -4.72
C PRO A 47 -0.53 -9.37 -3.91
N VAL A 48 -0.91 -10.27 -2.99
CA VAL A 48 0.06 -11.10 -2.25
C VAL A 48 0.88 -11.93 -3.24
N ILE A 49 2.21 -11.74 -3.26
CA ILE A 49 3.13 -12.44 -4.18
C ILE A 49 3.98 -13.49 -3.46
N TRP A 50 4.30 -13.30 -2.18
CA TRP A 50 5.34 -14.09 -1.48
C TRP A 50 4.84 -15.00 -0.35
N GLY A 51 3.53 -15.07 -0.10
CA GLY A 51 2.98 -15.90 0.98
C GLY A 51 3.39 -15.45 2.39
N ASP A 52 3.92 -14.23 2.54
CA ASP A 52 4.39 -13.65 3.80
C ASP A 52 3.27 -13.01 4.64
N GLY A 53 2.01 -13.38 4.38
CA GLY A 53 0.86 -12.75 5.03
C GLY A 53 0.73 -11.24 4.73
N TYR A 54 1.28 -10.77 3.61
CA TYR A 54 1.23 -9.37 3.19
C TYR A 54 1.99 -8.43 4.14
N GLU A 55 3.05 -8.93 4.75
CA GLU A 55 3.93 -8.14 5.62
C GLU A 55 4.77 -7.15 4.81
N ASN A 56 5.37 -7.64 3.73
CA ASN A 56 6.09 -6.86 2.75
C ASN A 56 5.26 -6.77 1.49
N ILE A 57 5.01 -5.55 1.05
CA ILE A 57 4.07 -5.29 -0.03
C ILE A 57 4.82 -4.64 -1.15
N MET A 58 4.78 -5.25 -2.33
CA MET A 58 5.21 -4.57 -3.54
C MET A 58 4.21 -3.47 -3.87
N VAL A 59 4.70 -2.25 -4.04
CA VAL A 59 3.88 -1.09 -4.35
C VAL A 59 4.43 -0.31 -5.55
N ILE A 60 3.55 0.36 -6.27
CA ILE A 60 3.91 1.44 -7.20
C ILE A 60 3.54 2.77 -6.57
N GLY A 61 4.49 3.68 -6.52
CA GLY A 61 4.28 5.04 -6.04
C GLY A 61 5.09 6.05 -6.83
N ARG A 62 4.75 7.33 -6.69
CA ARG A 62 5.50 8.42 -7.32
C ARG A 62 6.74 8.73 -6.48
N HIS A 63 7.92 8.54 -7.06
CA HIS A 63 9.19 8.76 -6.38
C HIS A 63 9.34 10.24 -5.98
N ARG A 64 9.85 10.49 -4.77
CA ARG A 64 9.91 11.85 -4.22
C ARG A 64 10.76 12.81 -5.06
N SER A 65 11.95 12.40 -5.50
CA SER A 65 12.88 13.33 -6.16
C SER A 65 12.71 13.39 -7.67
N THR A 66 12.36 12.27 -8.31
CA THR A 66 12.28 12.19 -9.78
C THR A 66 10.85 12.33 -10.29
N HIS A 67 9.87 12.26 -9.40
CA HIS A 67 8.43 12.30 -9.73
C HIS A 67 7.99 11.24 -10.75
N ARG A 68 8.80 10.20 -10.98
CA ARG A 68 8.46 9.05 -11.81
C ARG A 68 7.84 7.95 -10.95
N TYR A 69 7.00 7.13 -11.55
CA TYR A 69 6.54 5.91 -10.88
C TYR A 69 7.70 4.93 -10.72
N ILE A 70 7.81 4.35 -9.52
CA ILE A 70 8.77 3.30 -9.20
C ILE A 70 8.06 2.17 -8.46
N LYS A 71 8.57 0.95 -8.62
CA LYS A 71 8.19 -0.21 -7.82
C LYS A 71 9.09 -0.29 -6.60
N MET A 72 8.52 -0.54 -5.43
CA MET A 72 9.26 -0.74 -4.19
C MET A 72 8.59 -1.79 -3.32
N ILE A 73 9.38 -2.52 -2.54
CA ILE A 73 8.88 -3.34 -1.45
C ILE A 73 8.80 -2.47 -0.20
N VAL A 74 7.62 -2.40 0.42
CA VAL A 74 7.35 -1.60 1.60
C VAL A 74 6.67 -2.45 2.66
N HIS A 75 7.20 -2.42 3.88
CA HIS A 75 6.58 -3.09 5.02
C HIS A 75 5.25 -2.39 5.39
N TRP A 76 4.19 -3.17 5.64
CA TRP A 76 2.84 -2.65 5.85
C TRP A 76 2.74 -1.59 6.96
N LYS A 77 3.53 -1.71 8.03
CA LYS A 77 3.60 -0.72 9.14
C LYS A 77 4.00 0.69 8.68
N LYS A 78 4.57 0.85 7.48
CA LYS A 78 4.92 2.15 6.88
C LYS A 78 3.79 2.75 6.05
N LEU A 79 2.67 2.03 5.92
CA LEU A 79 1.50 2.39 5.14
C LEU A 79 0.29 2.58 6.07
N THR A 80 -0.69 3.34 5.59
CA THR A 80 -1.94 3.69 6.29
C THR A 80 -3.02 4.03 5.27
N ASN A 81 -4.24 4.31 5.73
CA ASN A 81 -5.38 4.73 4.90
C ASN A 81 -5.68 3.74 3.76
N TRP A 82 -5.70 2.46 4.11
CA TRP A 82 -6.02 1.35 3.21
C TRP A 82 -7.43 1.49 2.66
N ARG A 83 -7.60 1.31 1.34
CA ARG A 83 -8.91 1.34 0.67
C ARG A 83 -8.87 0.64 -0.68
N ALA A 84 -10.02 0.16 -1.12
CA ALA A 84 -10.22 -0.20 -2.52
C ALA A 84 -10.36 1.08 -3.36
N GLU A 85 -9.71 1.11 -4.52
CA GLU A 85 -9.88 2.19 -5.47
C GLU A 85 -9.89 1.65 -6.91
N LEU A 86 -10.80 2.14 -7.74
CA LEU A 86 -10.89 1.79 -9.15
C LEU A 86 -9.83 2.57 -9.94
N VAL A 87 -8.88 1.86 -10.53
CA VAL A 87 -7.70 2.44 -11.20
C VAL A 87 -7.91 2.42 -12.71
N TYR A 88 -7.70 3.58 -13.34
CA TYR A 88 -7.87 3.77 -14.78
C TYR A 88 -6.56 3.94 -15.55
N SER A 89 -5.44 4.16 -14.85
CA SER A 89 -4.16 4.46 -15.49
C SER A 89 -3.61 3.22 -16.21
N PRO A 90 -3.48 3.24 -17.56
CA PRO A 90 -3.00 2.07 -18.30
C PRO A 90 -1.59 1.64 -17.90
N TYR A 91 -0.75 2.62 -17.54
CA TYR A 91 0.58 2.35 -17.00
C TYR A 91 0.49 1.56 -15.68
N ILE A 92 -0.29 2.01 -14.71
CA ILE A 92 -0.42 1.31 -13.42
C ILE A 92 -1.02 -0.08 -13.61
N ILE A 93 -2.09 -0.18 -14.42
CA ILE A 93 -2.77 -1.44 -14.72
C ILE A 93 -1.80 -2.45 -15.34
N SER A 94 -1.05 -2.06 -16.38
CA SER A 94 -0.07 -2.95 -17.02
C SER A 94 1.01 -3.40 -16.04
N GLN A 95 1.44 -2.54 -15.11
CA GLN A 95 2.46 -2.92 -14.14
C GLN A 95 1.95 -3.92 -13.07
N ILE A 96 0.65 -3.88 -12.72
CA ILE A 96 0.03 -4.75 -11.71
C ILE A 96 -0.41 -6.08 -12.32
N ILE A 97 -1.07 -6.06 -13.48
CA ILE A 97 -1.58 -7.27 -14.14
C ILE A 97 -0.45 -8.16 -14.64
N HIS A 98 0.59 -7.59 -15.25
CA HIS A 98 1.65 -8.35 -15.92
C HIS A 98 2.30 -9.43 -15.02
N PRO A 99 2.67 -9.15 -13.75
CA PRO A 99 3.21 -10.19 -12.86
C PRO A 99 2.16 -11.09 -12.20
N VAL A 100 0.87 -10.78 -12.28
CA VAL A 100 -0.21 -11.51 -11.56
C VAL A 100 -1.27 -12.02 -12.53
N SER A 101 -0.90 -12.27 -13.78
CA SER A 101 -1.76 -12.53 -14.94
C SER A 101 -2.71 -13.73 -14.85
N LYS A 102 -2.82 -14.38 -13.68
CA LYS A 102 -3.77 -15.45 -13.38
C LYS A 102 -4.67 -15.20 -12.16
N LYS A 103 -4.70 -14.00 -11.56
CA LYS A 103 -5.71 -13.69 -10.53
C LYS A 103 -7.02 -13.22 -11.18
N PRO A 104 -8.13 -13.95 -11.04
CA PRO A 104 -9.43 -13.61 -11.65
C PRO A 104 -10.09 -12.35 -11.08
N LEU A 105 -9.50 -11.69 -10.08
CA LEU A 105 -10.12 -10.60 -9.31
C LEU A 105 -9.38 -9.26 -9.48
N LEU A 106 -8.61 -9.13 -10.57
CA LEU A 106 -7.98 -7.88 -11.01
C LEU A 106 -8.73 -7.29 -12.20
N ASP A 107 -10.03 -7.05 -12.02
CA ASP A 107 -10.89 -6.43 -13.01
C ASP A 107 -11.79 -5.36 -12.36
N GLY A 108 -12.74 -4.81 -13.13
CA GLY A 108 -13.65 -3.76 -12.68
C GLY A 108 -14.94 -4.27 -12.05
N SER A 109 -15.09 -5.58 -11.81
CA SER A 109 -16.31 -6.19 -11.27
C SER A 109 -16.56 -5.80 -9.80
N GLU A 110 -17.82 -5.95 -9.35
CA GLU A 110 -18.16 -5.73 -7.93
C GLU A 110 -17.61 -6.87 -7.06
N GLU A 111 -17.43 -8.07 -7.60
CA GLU A 111 -16.77 -9.18 -6.91
C GLU A 111 -15.30 -8.85 -6.61
N ALA A 112 -14.57 -8.32 -7.60
CA ALA A 112 -13.20 -7.84 -7.40
C ALA A 112 -13.14 -6.71 -6.37
N LYS A 113 -14.07 -5.75 -6.44
CA LYS A 113 -14.19 -4.69 -5.43
C LYS A 113 -14.37 -5.25 -4.02
N ALA A 114 -15.33 -6.16 -3.83
CA ALA A 114 -15.64 -6.73 -2.52
C ALA A 114 -14.42 -7.47 -1.93
N GLU A 115 -13.66 -8.20 -2.75
CA GLU A 115 -12.42 -8.84 -2.28
C GLU A 115 -11.37 -7.80 -1.86
N ILE A 116 -11.12 -6.77 -2.69
CA ILE A 116 -10.16 -5.73 -2.36
C ILE A 116 -10.60 -4.93 -1.12
N GLU A 117 -11.89 -4.70 -0.94
CA GLU A 117 -12.47 -4.07 0.26
C GLU A 117 -12.30 -4.95 1.50
N ALA A 118 -12.45 -6.27 1.38
CA ALA A 118 -12.16 -7.21 2.47
C ALA A 118 -10.68 -7.15 2.88
N TYR A 119 -9.76 -7.09 1.91
CA TYR A 119 -8.33 -6.86 2.19
C TYR A 119 -8.07 -5.49 2.84
N ALA A 120 -8.71 -4.43 2.34
CA ALA A 120 -8.57 -3.11 2.96
C ALA A 120 -9.04 -3.13 4.43
N THR A 121 -10.14 -3.84 4.70
CA THR A 121 -10.69 -4.00 6.05
C THR A 121 -9.74 -4.76 6.96
N SER A 122 -9.17 -5.89 6.52
CA SER A 122 -8.20 -6.64 7.34
C SER A 122 -6.94 -5.80 7.65
N MET A 123 -6.46 -5.01 6.70
CA MET A 123 -5.31 -4.12 6.91
C MET A 123 -5.62 -2.96 7.87
N ARG A 124 -6.84 -2.42 7.84
CA ARG A 124 -7.30 -1.40 8.81
C ARG A 124 -7.33 -1.97 10.23
N LEU A 125 -7.90 -3.17 10.41
CA LEU A 125 -7.92 -3.84 11.71
C LEU A 125 -6.50 -4.11 12.24
N ARG A 126 -5.58 -4.51 11.37
CA ARG A 126 -4.16 -4.70 11.72
C ARG A 126 -3.49 -3.40 12.14
N GLU A 127 -3.82 -2.29 11.48
CA GLU A 127 -3.35 -0.95 11.83
C GLU A 127 -3.90 -0.48 13.18
N GLU A 128 -5.18 -0.72 13.47
CA GLU A 128 -5.82 -0.40 14.75
C GLU A 128 -5.20 -1.18 15.90
N ALA A 129 -4.99 -2.49 15.73
CA ALA A 129 -4.32 -3.33 16.72
C ALA A 129 -2.89 -2.85 17.02
N LEU A 130 -2.16 -2.38 15.99
CA LEU A 130 -0.83 -1.79 16.17
C LEU A 130 -0.87 -0.47 16.94
N LYS A 131 -1.88 0.38 16.71
CA LYS A 131 -2.05 1.63 17.46
C LYS A 131 -2.32 1.34 18.93
N ALA A 132 -3.26 0.44 19.21
CA ALA A 132 -3.59 0.02 20.57
C ALA A 132 -2.38 -0.52 21.35
N SER A 133 -1.49 -1.30 20.70
CA SER A 133 -0.29 -1.79 21.37
C SER A 133 0.73 -0.70 21.72
N HIS A 134 0.81 0.37 20.93
CA HIS A 134 1.72 1.50 21.22
C HIS A 134 1.18 2.36 22.36
N ASP A 135 -0.12 2.61 22.42
CA ASP A 135 -0.74 3.43 23.46
C ASP A 135 -0.59 2.80 24.85
N SER A 136 -0.78 1.49 24.97
CA SER A 136 -0.57 0.74 26.24
C SER A 136 0.89 0.74 26.72
N SER A 137 1.86 0.97 25.83
CA SER A 137 3.28 0.97 26.19
C SER A 137 3.76 2.32 26.71
N ASN A 138 3.04 3.41 26.40
CA ASN A 138 3.41 4.77 26.83
C ASN A 138 2.87 5.14 28.22
N SER A 139 1.90 4.38 28.77
CA SER A 139 1.32 4.65 30.10
C SER A 139 2.20 4.19 31.28
N ASP A 140 3.20 3.34 31.05
CA ASP A 140 4.03 2.72 32.12
C ASP A 140 5.38 3.42 32.37
N SER A 141 5.65 4.56 31.72
CA SER A 141 6.94 5.28 31.84
C SER A 141 6.88 6.59 32.64
N GLY A 142 5.79 6.85 33.34
CA GLY A 142 5.63 7.99 34.26
C GLY A 142 5.43 7.54 35.69
N SER A 143 6.52 7.25 36.40
CA SER A 143 6.58 7.14 37.88
C SER A 143 8.01 7.41 38.34
#